data_AF-A0A839Z8M7-F1
#
_entry.id   AF-A0A839Z8M7-F1
#
_cell.length_a   1.000
_cell.length_b   1.000
_cell.length_c   1.000
_cell.angle_alpha   90.00
_cell.angle_beta   90.00
_cell.angle_gamma   90.00
#
_symmetry.space_group_name_H-M   'P 1'
#
loop_
_entity.id
_entity.type
_entity.pdbx_description
1 polymer ?
#
loop_
_entity_poly.entity_id
_entity_poly.type
_entity_poly.pdbx_seq_one_letter_code
_entity_poly.pdbx_strand_id
1 'polypeptide(L)' 'MATRPLSPLSTAPSAPPVREPVPAHPEEIKAVFEARLGRFATFQASARVTPAGVVTAGIAGTALLFGVAAVLRACLRR' A
#
# COMPACT_ATOMS: atom_id res chain seq x y z
N MET A 1 46.77 41.20 6.12
CA MET A 1 45.60 41.39 6.99
C MET A 1 44.57 42.16 6.19
N ALA A 2 43.70 41.46 5.46
CA ALA A 2 42.73 42.05 4.52
C ALA A 2 41.33 41.52 4.89
N THR A 3 40.42 42.44 5.20
CA THR A 3 39.07 42.18 5.69
C THR A 3 38.17 41.68 4.55
N ARG A 4 37.66 40.44 4.67
CA ARG A 4 36.62 39.88 3.79
C ARG A 4 35.30 40.66 3.97
N PRO A 5 34.64 41.13 2.90
CA PRO A 5 33.30 41.69 3.02
C PRO A 5 32.27 40.60 3.31
N LEU A 6 31.41 40.83 4.30
CA LEU A 6 30.28 39.97 4.66
C LEU A 6 29.24 40.01 3.53
N SER A 7 28.91 38.84 2.96
CA SER A 7 27.85 38.69 1.97
C SER A 7 26.49 39.04 2.60
N PRO A 8 25.60 39.77 1.90
CA PRO A 8 24.29 40.11 2.43
C PRO A 8 23.42 38.85 2.56
N LEU A 9 22.77 38.73 3.71
CA LEU A 9 21.75 37.73 4.02
C LEU A 9 20.66 37.79 2.93
N SER A 10 20.63 36.76 2.06
CA SER A 10 19.63 36.63 1.00
C SER A 10 18.27 36.29 1.61
N THR A 11 17.50 37.32 1.96
CA THR A 11 16.09 37.19 2.32
C THR A 11 15.26 37.18 1.05
N ALA A 12 15.34 36.09 0.28
CA ALA A 12 14.32 35.78 -0.72
C ALA A 12 13.16 35.04 -0.01
N PRO A 13 11.89 35.30 -0.36
CA PRO A 13 10.80 34.47 0.10
C PRO A 13 10.98 33.08 -0.54
N SER A 14 11.47 32.13 0.25
CA SER A 14 11.50 30.72 -0.13
C SER A 14 10.07 30.33 -0.51
N ALA A 15 9.86 29.99 -1.78
CA ALA A 15 8.67 29.30 -2.25
C ALA A 15 8.32 28.16 -1.26
N PRO A 16 7.03 27.82 -1.07
CA PRO A 16 6.67 26.70 -0.18
C PRO A 16 7.49 25.49 -0.63
N PRO A 17 8.16 24.77 0.29
CA PRO A 17 8.93 23.61 -0.09
C PRO A 17 7.98 22.68 -0.83
N VAL A 18 8.24 22.47 -2.11
CA VAL A 18 7.62 21.40 -2.88
C VAL A 18 8.02 20.15 -2.10
N ARG A 19 7.07 19.57 -1.35
CA ARG A 19 7.27 18.33 -0.63
C ARG A 19 7.44 17.25 -1.69
N GLU A 20 8.66 17.07 -2.16
CA GLU A 20 9.02 15.85 -2.88
C GLU A 20 8.60 14.67 -1.99
N PRO A 21 7.88 13.68 -2.54
CA PRO A 21 7.50 12.52 -1.75
C PRO A 21 8.77 11.91 -1.21
N VAL A 22 8.93 11.96 0.12
CA VAL A 22 10.05 11.34 0.83
C VAL A 22 10.23 9.93 0.27
N PRO A 23 11.44 9.55 -0.18
CA PRO A 23 11.66 8.20 -0.70
C PRO A 23 11.24 7.21 0.39
N ALA A 24 10.14 6.50 0.15
CA ALA A 24 9.60 5.52 1.08
C ALA A 24 10.69 4.49 1.33
N HIS A 25 11.12 4.37 2.58
CA HIS A 25 12.15 3.44 2.96
C HIS A 25 11.73 2.00 2.58
N PRO A 26 12.66 1.16 2.10
CA PRO A 26 12.35 -0.14 1.50
C PRO A 26 11.65 -1.14 2.44
N GLU A 27 11.60 -0.87 3.75
CA GLU A 27 10.80 -1.61 4.72
C GLU A 27 9.27 -1.38 4.60
N GLU A 28 8.81 -0.33 3.90
CA GLU A 28 7.39 -0.01 3.71
C GLU A 28 6.86 -0.46 2.33
N ILE A 29 6.84 -1.78 2.06
CA ILE A 29 6.22 -2.31 0.84
C ILE A 29 4.70 -2.16 0.94
N LYS A 30 4.16 -1.20 0.19
CA LYS A 30 2.72 -0.99 0.02
C LYS A 30 2.22 -1.89 -1.11
N ALA A 31 1.38 -2.85 -0.78
CA ALA A 31 0.70 -3.68 -1.77
C ALA A 31 -0.65 -3.06 -2.11
N VAL A 32 -0.85 -2.78 -3.41
CA VAL A 32 -2.13 -2.32 -3.96
C VAL A 32 -2.71 -3.47 -4.77
N PHE A 33 -3.94 -3.86 -4.43
CA PHE A 33 -4.65 -4.97 -5.05
C PHE A 33 -5.92 -4.43 -5.71
N GLU A 34 -6.04 -4.66 -7.01
CA GLU A 34 -7.30 -4.50 -7.72
C GLU A 34 -7.85 -5.90 -8.06
N ALA A 35 -9.03 -6.23 -7.54
CA ALA A 35 -9.73 -7.46 -7.88
C ALA A 35 -11.08 -7.12 -8.52
N ARG A 36 -11.32 -7.66 -9.72
CA ARG A 36 -12.59 -7.47 -10.43
C ARG A 36 -13.44 -8.72 -10.31
N LEU A 37 -14.61 -8.58 -9.70
CA LEU A 37 -15.62 -9.64 -9.62
C LEU A 37 -16.61 -9.49 -10.79
N GLY A 38 -16.22 -10.02 -11.95
CA GLY A 38 -17.01 -9.96 -13.18
C GLY A 38 -17.38 -8.51 -13.58
N ARG A 39 -18.62 -8.29 -14.04
CA ARG A 39 -19.16 -6.95 -14.30
C ARG A 39 -19.72 -6.25 -13.05
N PHE A 40 -19.67 -6.91 -11.90
CA PHE A 40 -20.51 -6.56 -10.75
C PHE A 40 -19.79 -5.67 -9.73
N ALA A 41 -18.48 -5.84 -9.54
CA ALA A 41 -17.73 -5.02 -8.59
C ALA A 41 -16.23 -4.98 -8.87
N THR A 42 -15.62 -3.83 -8.62
CA THR A 42 -14.16 -3.62 -8.52
C THR A 42 -13.79 -3.43 -7.06
N PHE A 43 -12.95 -4.32 -6.52
CA PHE A 43 -12.38 -4.22 -5.19
C PHE A 43 -10.98 -3.63 -5.30
N GLN A 44 -10.78 -2.45 -4.71
CA GLN A 44 -9.47 -1.83 -4.56
C GLN A 44 -9.08 -1.93 -3.08
N ALA A 45 -7.94 -2.57 -2.81
CA ALA A 45 -7.39 -2.69 -1.47
C ALA A 45 -5.95 -2.20 -1.47
N SER A 46 -5.55 -1.47 -0.44
CA SER A 46 -4.18 -1.02 -0.26
C SER A 46 -3.78 -1.29 1.19
N ALA A 47 -2.78 -2.14 1.38
CA ALA A 47 -2.27 -2.47 2.70
C ALA A 47 -0.74 -2.52 2.70
N ARG A 48 -0.15 -2.28 3.88
CA ARG A 48 1.25 -2.61 4.13
C ARG A 48 1.33 -4.11 4.32
N VAL A 49 2.06 -4.82 3.47
CA VAL A 49 2.03 -6.29 3.45
C VAL A 49 3.44 -6.86 3.45
N THR A 50 3.65 -7.89 4.26
CA THR A 50 4.88 -8.69 4.26
C THR A 50 4.72 -9.90 3.32
N PRO A 51 5.78 -10.37 2.65
CA PRO A 51 5.68 -11.54 1.75
C PRO A 51 5.10 -12.79 2.44
N ALA A 52 5.50 -13.04 3.69
CA ALA A 52 4.95 -14.14 4.50
C ALA A 52 3.46 -13.93 4.82
N GLY A 53 3.04 -12.68 5.03
CA GLY A 53 1.64 -12.32 5.25
C GLY A 53 0.76 -12.61 4.04
N VAL A 54 1.24 -12.36 2.81
CA VAL A 54 0.50 -12.69 1.58
C VAL A 54 0.23 -14.19 1.49
N VAL A 55 1.27 -15.01 1.69
CA VAL A 55 1.16 -16.47 1.56
C VAL A 55 0.20 -17.01 2.63
N THR A 56 0.35 -16.56 3.87
CA THR A 56 -0.53 -16.96 4.97
C THR A 56 -1.98 -16.57 4.72
N ALA A 57 -2.22 -15.34 4.25
CA ALA A 57 -3.57 -14.87 3.92
C ALA A 57 -4.20 -15.69 2.78
N GLY A 58 -3.41 -16.08 1.77
CA GLY A 58 -3.87 -16.96 0.69
C GLY A 58 -4.28 -18.36 1.18
N ILE A 59 -3.45 -18.98 2.03
CA ILE A 59 -3.75 -20.29 2.61
C ILE A 59 -4.98 -20.22 3.52
N ALA A 60 -5.04 -19.23 4.40
CA ALA A 60 -6.20 -19.05 5.29
C ALA A 60 -7.49 -18.78 4.50
N GLY A 61 -7.41 -17.92 3.48
CA GLY A 61 -8.54 -17.59 2.61
C GLY A 61 -9.05 -18.81 1.84
N THR A 62 -8.15 -19.62 1.27
CA THR A 62 -8.55 -20.85 0.55
C THR A 62 -9.18 -21.89 1.47
N ALA A 63 -8.64 -22.10 2.67
CA ALA A 63 -9.23 -23.00 3.66
C ALA A 63 -10.64 -22.55 4.07
N LEU A 64 -10.82 -21.25 4.31
CA LEU A 64 -12.13 -20.67 4.63
C LEU A 64 -13.14 -20.88 3.50
N LEU A 65 -12.76 -20.52 2.27
CA LEU A 65 -13.63 -20.69 1.09
C LEU A 65 -13.99 -22.16 0.84
N PHE A 66 -13.06 -23.08 1.08
CA PHE A 66 -13.31 -24.51 0.96
C PHE A 66 -14.35 -25.00 1.97
N GLY A 67 -14.25 -24.56 3.23
CA GLY A 67 -15.25 -24.85 4.26
C GLY A 67 -16.63 -24.31 3.89
N VAL A 68 -16.70 -23.06 3.45
CA VAL A 68 -17.95 -22.44 2.96
C VAL A 68 -18.54 -23.24 1.79
N ALA A 69 -17.71 -23.61 0.81
CA ALA A 69 -18.15 -24.39 -0.34
C ALA A 69 -18.69 -25.77 0.07
N ALA A 70 -18.08 -26.43 1.06
CA ALA A 70 -18.55 -27.72 1.56
C ALA A 70 -19.95 -27.60 2.21
N VAL A 71 -20.17 -26.56 3.03
CA VAL A 71 -21.47 -26.29 3.65
C VAL A 71 -22.52 -25.96 2.59
N LEU A 72 -22.20 -25.05 1.66
CA LEU A 72 -23.10 -24.70 0.57
C LEU A 72 -23.46 -25.92 -0.27
N ARG A 73 -22.48 -26.77 -0.62
CA ARG A 73 -22.73 -28.01 -1.36
C ARG A 73 -23.64 -28.97 -0.59
N ALA A 74 -23.55 -29.03 0.73
CA ALA A 74 -24.44 -29.86 1.54
C ALA A 74 -25.88 -29.29 1.57
N CYS A 75 -26.03 -27.97 1.67
CA CYS A 75 -27.35 -27.31 1.64
C CYS A 75 -28.01 -27.39 0.26
N LEU A 76 -27.24 -27.23 -0.82
CA LEU A 76 -27.72 -27.19 -2.20
C LEU A 76 -27.94 -28.57 -2.83
N ARG A 77 -27.57 -29.65 -2.13
CA ARG A 77 -27.80 -31.05 -2.55
C ARG A 77 -29.06 -31.66 -1.93
N ARG A 78 -29.78 -30.91 -1.09
CA ARG A 78 -31.11 -31.25 -0.58
C ARG A 78 -32.16 -30.63 -1.48
#